data_AF-A0A977KCX6-F1
#
_entry.id   AF-A0A977KCX6-F1
#
_cell.length_a   1.000
_cell.length_b   1.000
_cell.length_c   1.000
_cell.angle_alpha   90.00
_cell.angle_beta   90.00
_cell.angle_gamma   90.00
#
_symmetry.space_group_name_H-M   'P 1'
#
loop_
_entity.id
_entity.type
_entity.pdbx_description
1 polymer ?
#
loop_
_entity_poly.entity_id
_entity_poly.type
_entity_poly.pdbx_seq_one_letter_code
_entity_poly.pdbx_strand_id
1 'polypeptide(L)'
;MRAWLLLLVFAVLAHSSIISYRVLNLYEGKSCAFIFRVDDVNPCKNVTIGPNGWYDPFLVSNLTREYKIKTVWGVITSGGPHYAGKVLSCRFRWRNYLKMLSDFDEIASHSRWHLTPHKRKILNLTEADIIGSYYDLVDQGLHVITFIWPYGAFNAEQAKIAHEKFLILMGTWAANPQKILWTLFNAPKISATRATIMFGGNVPLWKIRKPLENCIAHGGAVVLITHPHNTAFKSPQVARETLTKIFKLVNSLRDKLWITTPGEVFSYHEIAVHANLTEVSPDSLIIRVNNFTYSNRLFNVPISLEVIVTSRPKEVLVNGTELPHVEKAFSDIGNKSSPNVGWHYSGEGPYTITMDVLAKPGKVYSIRILEEPSTSLYTPLIALLALLMIPLIEKVRRK
;
A
#
# COMPACT_ATOMS: atom_id res chain seq x y z
N MET A 1 55.37 -8.28 -13.00
CA MET A 1 54.48 -8.66 -14.13
C MET A 1 53.29 -9.53 -13.73
N ARG A 2 53.43 -10.56 -12.86
CA ARG A 2 52.30 -11.41 -12.43
C ARG A 2 51.16 -10.67 -11.70
N ALA A 3 51.45 -9.62 -10.93
CA ALA A 3 50.44 -8.85 -10.20
C ALA A 3 49.52 -7.99 -11.10
N TRP A 4 50.03 -7.47 -12.22
CA TRP A 4 49.25 -6.64 -13.14
C TRP A 4 48.31 -7.47 -14.02
N LEU A 5 48.72 -8.69 -14.41
CA LEU A 5 47.85 -9.62 -15.13
C LEU A 5 46.68 -10.10 -14.24
N LEU A 6 46.94 -10.32 -12.95
CA LEU A 6 45.89 -10.63 -11.96
C LEU A 6 44.92 -9.46 -11.79
N LEU A 7 45.39 -8.22 -11.66
CA LEU A 7 44.54 -7.02 -11.57
C LEU A 7 43.64 -6.81 -12.79
N LEU A 8 44.14 -7.07 -14.00
CA LEU A 8 43.36 -6.95 -15.24
C LEU A 8 42.34 -8.09 -15.40
N VAL A 9 42.69 -9.30 -14.97
CA VAL A 9 41.76 -10.44 -14.93
C VAL A 9 40.69 -10.22 -13.85
N PHE A 10 41.00 -9.61 -12.71
CA PHE A 10 40.02 -9.22 -11.70
C PHE A 10 39.12 -8.05 -12.16
N ALA A 11 39.67 -7.10 -12.91
CA ALA A 11 38.88 -6.01 -13.51
C ALA A 11 37.94 -6.49 -14.62
N VAL A 12 38.30 -7.55 -15.36
CA VAL A 12 37.46 -8.13 -16.43
C VAL A 12 36.47 -9.16 -15.89
N LEU A 13 36.79 -9.88 -14.81
CA LEU A 13 35.94 -10.97 -14.27
C LEU A 13 34.97 -10.57 -13.15
N ALA A 14 34.97 -9.32 -12.69
CA ALA A 14 34.06 -8.87 -11.64
C ALA A 14 33.22 -7.65 -12.04
N HIS A 15 32.80 -7.58 -13.31
CA HIS A 15 31.68 -6.69 -13.66
C HIS A 15 30.41 -7.33 -13.08
N SER A 16 30.05 -6.95 -11.86
CA SER A 16 28.70 -7.25 -11.38
C SER A 16 27.72 -6.59 -12.34
N SER A 17 26.81 -7.37 -12.93
CA SER A 17 25.75 -6.78 -13.75
C SER A 17 24.79 -5.99 -12.87
N ILE A 18 24.70 -6.32 -11.57
CA ILE A 18 23.90 -5.60 -10.59
C ILE A 18 24.77 -4.59 -9.83
N ILE A 19 24.43 -3.31 -9.95
CA ILE A 19 25.11 -2.20 -9.26
C ILE A 19 24.56 -2.02 -7.85
N SER A 20 23.23 -2.06 -7.72
CA SER A 20 22.55 -1.92 -6.43
C SER A 20 21.14 -2.47 -6.49
N TYR A 21 20.56 -2.75 -5.34
CA TYR A 21 19.19 -3.23 -5.22
C TYR A 21 18.57 -2.78 -3.90
N ARG A 22 17.25 -2.61 -3.89
CA ARG A 22 16.48 -2.33 -2.68
C ARG A 22 15.03 -2.77 -2.82
N VAL A 23 14.38 -3.05 -1.69
CA VAL A 23 12.91 -3.05 -1.63
C VAL A 23 12.45 -1.60 -1.60
N LEU A 24 11.44 -1.28 -2.42
CA LEU A 24 10.85 0.05 -2.45
C LEU A 24 10.00 0.29 -1.21
N ASN A 25 9.88 1.57 -0.81
CA ASN A 25 9.12 1.95 0.39
C ASN A 25 7.60 1.87 0.18
N LEU A 26 7.15 1.94 -1.08
CA LEU A 26 5.75 1.83 -1.49
C LEU A 26 5.67 0.97 -2.75
N TYR A 27 4.52 0.31 -2.89
CA TYR A 27 4.21 -0.54 -4.03
C TYR A 27 4.41 0.21 -5.36
N GLU A 28 4.97 -0.48 -6.37
CA GLU A 28 5.30 0.00 -7.71
C GLU A 28 6.20 1.25 -7.77
N GLY A 29 6.91 1.58 -6.68
CA GLY A 29 7.71 2.81 -6.61
C GLY A 29 6.87 4.09 -6.58
N LYS A 30 5.57 3.97 -6.27
CA LYS A 30 4.69 5.12 -6.10
C LYS A 30 5.24 6.03 -5.01
N SER A 31 5.03 7.32 -5.16
CA SER A 31 5.56 8.30 -4.21
C SER A 31 4.57 8.63 -3.09
N CYS A 32 3.29 8.25 -3.22
CA CYS A 32 2.28 8.53 -2.21
C CYS A 32 1.21 7.44 -2.15
N ALA A 33 0.84 7.01 -0.93
CA ALA A 33 -0.34 6.17 -0.72
C ALA A 33 -1.60 7.04 -0.62
N PHE A 34 -2.62 6.72 -1.41
CA PHE A 34 -3.95 7.33 -1.34
C PHE A 34 -4.94 6.33 -0.76
N ILE A 35 -5.58 6.71 0.35
CA ILE A 35 -6.59 5.88 1.03
C ILE A 35 -7.91 6.63 1.01
N PHE A 36 -8.92 6.03 0.39
CA PHE A 36 -10.29 6.52 0.45
C PHE A 36 -11.05 5.78 1.56
N ARG A 37 -11.52 6.53 2.55
CA ARG A 37 -12.21 6.02 3.74
C ARG A 37 -13.65 6.48 3.76
N VAL A 38 -14.56 5.54 3.97
CA VAL A 38 -15.99 5.80 4.17
C VAL A 38 -16.39 5.33 5.56
N ASP A 39 -16.78 6.26 6.42
CA ASP A 39 -17.26 5.96 7.77
C ASP A 39 -18.77 5.80 7.74
N ASP A 40 -19.23 4.54 7.78
CA ASP A 40 -20.65 4.24 7.84
C ASP A 40 -21.14 4.18 9.29
N VAL A 41 -21.46 5.37 9.82
CA VAL A 41 -21.93 5.54 11.21
C VAL A 41 -23.45 5.51 11.36
N ASN A 42 -24.20 5.06 10.34
CA ASN A 42 -25.65 4.92 10.43
C ASN A 42 -26.11 3.47 10.16
N PRO A 43 -26.27 2.64 11.20
CA PRO A 43 -26.66 1.25 11.06
C PRO A 43 -28.18 1.13 10.75
N CYS A 44 -28.94 2.23 10.86
CA CYS A 44 -30.38 2.25 10.97
C CYS A 44 -31.03 3.01 9.80
N LYS A 45 -31.43 2.28 8.77
CA LYS A 45 -32.07 2.81 7.54
C LYS A 45 -33.41 3.56 7.70
N ASN A 46 -33.97 3.64 8.91
CA ASN A 46 -35.26 4.32 9.15
C ASN A 46 -35.13 5.65 9.91
N VAL A 47 -33.91 6.10 10.21
CA VAL A 47 -33.72 7.50 10.57
C VAL A 47 -33.70 8.27 9.27
N THR A 48 -34.86 8.76 8.85
CA THR A 48 -34.97 9.90 7.93
C THR A 48 -33.89 10.90 8.36
N ILE A 49 -32.90 11.16 7.50
CA ILE A 49 -31.78 12.06 7.82
C ILE A 49 -32.31 13.50 7.72
N GLY A 50 -33.30 13.82 8.56
CA GLY A 50 -34.15 14.99 8.37
C GLY A 50 -34.66 15.15 6.92
N PRO A 51 -35.19 16.33 6.59
CA PRO A 51 -35.56 16.67 5.22
C PRO A 51 -34.36 16.97 4.28
N ASN A 52 -33.11 16.95 4.80
CA ASN A 52 -31.94 17.54 4.11
C ASN A 52 -30.70 16.62 3.99
N GLY A 53 -30.75 15.39 4.50
CA GLY A 53 -29.65 14.46 4.42
C GLY A 53 -29.98 13.26 3.56
N TRP A 54 -28.97 12.77 2.85
CA TRP A 54 -29.07 11.62 1.97
C TRP A 54 -28.02 10.58 2.39
N TYR A 55 -28.37 9.31 2.26
CA TYR A 55 -27.49 8.16 2.45
C TYR A 55 -27.72 7.16 1.33
N ASP A 56 -26.76 7.05 0.44
CA ASP A 56 -26.69 5.94 -0.52
C ASP A 56 -25.25 5.43 -0.61
N PRO A 57 -24.92 4.41 0.16
CA PRO A 57 -23.59 3.83 0.09
C PRO A 57 -23.43 2.97 -1.18
N PHE A 58 -24.52 2.63 -1.91
CA PHE A 58 -24.42 2.02 -3.24
C PHE A 58 -23.90 3.02 -4.28
N LEU A 59 -24.29 4.31 -4.20
CA LEU A 59 -23.71 5.33 -5.08
C LEU A 59 -22.19 5.40 -4.90
N VAL A 60 -21.73 5.46 -3.64
CA VAL A 60 -20.30 5.52 -3.33
C VAL A 60 -19.59 4.27 -3.85
N SER A 61 -20.10 3.07 -3.54
CA SER A 61 -19.58 1.79 -4.03
C SER A 61 -19.55 1.69 -5.57
N ASN A 62 -20.57 2.19 -6.26
CA ASN A 62 -20.62 2.17 -7.72
C ASN A 62 -19.56 3.10 -8.32
N LEU A 63 -19.39 4.30 -7.76
CA LEU A 63 -18.38 5.25 -8.22
C LEU A 63 -16.96 4.77 -7.91
N THR A 64 -16.72 4.18 -6.73
CA THR A 64 -15.39 3.63 -6.41
C THR A 64 -15.03 2.49 -7.35
N ARG A 65 -15.99 1.63 -7.74
CA ARG A 65 -15.79 0.62 -8.80
C ARG A 65 -15.54 1.24 -10.18
N GLU A 66 -16.36 2.20 -10.60
CA GLU A 66 -16.21 2.89 -11.89
C GLU A 66 -14.82 3.51 -12.05
N TYR A 67 -14.33 4.17 -11.00
CA TYR A 67 -13.03 4.86 -11.01
C TYR A 67 -11.87 3.98 -10.50
N LYS A 68 -12.12 2.70 -10.19
CA LYS A 68 -11.13 1.76 -9.63
C LYS A 68 -10.41 2.33 -8.38
N ILE A 69 -11.19 2.91 -7.47
CA ILE A 69 -10.75 3.44 -6.18
C ILE A 69 -10.97 2.37 -5.11
N LYS A 70 -9.89 1.90 -4.49
CA LYS A 70 -10.01 1.02 -3.32
C LYS A 70 -10.54 1.79 -2.12
N THR A 71 -11.43 1.18 -1.36
CA THR A 71 -12.09 1.83 -0.23
C THR A 71 -11.86 1.05 1.05
N VAL A 72 -11.56 1.75 2.15
CA VAL A 72 -11.73 1.20 3.49
C VAL A 72 -13.06 1.70 4.06
N TRP A 73 -13.89 0.77 4.49
CA TRP A 73 -15.16 1.10 5.08
C TRP A 73 -15.12 0.87 6.59
N GLY A 74 -15.25 1.96 7.35
CA GLY A 74 -15.40 1.92 8.80
C GLY A 74 -16.85 1.67 9.17
N VAL A 75 -17.16 0.49 9.70
CA VAL A 75 -18.53 0.06 9.97
C VAL A 75 -18.82 0.03 11.46
N ILE A 76 -19.96 0.61 11.85
CA ILE A 76 -20.55 0.33 13.16
C ILE A 76 -21.57 -0.79 13.06
N THR A 77 -21.54 -1.71 14.01
CA THR A 77 -22.34 -2.94 13.90
C THR A 77 -23.68 -2.85 14.61
N SER A 78 -23.94 -1.78 15.37
CA SER A 78 -25.16 -1.62 16.13
C SER A 78 -25.48 -0.15 16.52
N GLY A 79 -26.76 0.15 16.78
CA GLY A 79 -27.21 1.47 17.23
C GLY A 79 -27.04 1.63 18.73
N GLY A 80 -26.22 2.59 19.18
CA GLY A 80 -25.77 2.70 20.58
C GLY A 80 -26.84 2.65 21.68
N PRO A 81 -26.45 2.37 22.94
CA PRO A 81 -27.36 2.31 24.09
C PRO A 81 -28.11 3.63 24.35
N HIS A 82 -27.66 4.77 23.80
CA HIS A 82 -28.41 6.03 23.79
C HIS A 82 -29.71 5.99 22.96
N TYR A 83 -29.90 4.94 22.15
CA TYR A 83 -31.14 4.63 21.44
C TYR A 83 -32.03 3.61 22.19
N ALA A 84 -31.60 3.15 23.38
CA ALA A 84 -32.37 2.24 24.22
C ALA A 84 -33.71 2.90 24.58
N GLY A 85 -34.81 2.24 24.20
CA GLY A 85 -36.18 2.71 24.36
C GLY A 85 -36.89 3.14 23.07
N LYS A 86 -36.15 3.39 21.97
CA LYS A 86 -36.77 3.69 20.65
C LYS A 86 -36.36 2.74 19.53
N VAL A 87 -35.20 2.08 19.62
CA VAL A 87 -34.69 1.25 18.51
C VAL A 87 -33.85 0.06 19.01
N LEU A 88 -34.41 -0.81 19.87
CA LEU A 88 -33.77 -2.07 20.28
C LEU A 88 -33.64 -3.11 19.14
N SER A 89 -34.19 -2.82 17.95
CA SER A 89 -34.23 -3.73 16.80
C SER A 89 -33.33 -3.32 15.63
N CYS A 90 -32.51 -2.27 15.76
CA CYS A 90 -31.62 -1.86 14.67
C CYS A 90 -30.38 -2.77 14.61
N ARG A 91 -30.55 -3.89 13.90
CA ARG A 91 -29.43 -4.72 13.46
C ARG A 91 -28.89 -4.16 12.15
N PHE A 92 -27.57 -4.02 12.07
CA PHE A 92 -26.88 -3.68 10.83
C PHE A 92 -27.28 -4.65 9.71
N ARG A 93 -27.64 -4.13 8.53
CA ARG A 93 -28.14 -4.95 7.41
C ARG A 93 -26.97 -5.51 6.60
N TRP A 94 -26.24 -6.48 7.17
CA TRP A 94 -25.07 -7.12 6.56
C TRP A 94 -25.30 -7.60 5.13
N ARG A 95 -26.45 -8.20 4.82
CA ARG A 95 -26.77 -8.66 3.45
C ARG A 95 -26.72 -7.55 2.38
N ASN A 96 -27.08 -6.31 2.73
CA ASN A 96 -27.00 -5.20 1.79
C ASN A 96 -25.57 -4.69 1.67
N TYR A 97 -24.87 -4.68 2.79
CA TYR A 97 -23.49 -4.28 2.87
C TYR A 97 -22.59 -5.20 2.03
N LEU A 98 -22.71 -6.52 2.20
CA LEU A 98 -22.01 -7.53 1.40
C LEU A 98 -22.24 -7.39 -0.11
N LYS A 99 -23.43 -6.91 -0.55
CA LYS A 99 -23.71 -6.66 -1.97
C LYS A 99 -23.00 -5.43 -2.53
N MET A 100 -22.60 -4.50 -1.67
CA MET A 100 -21.89 -3.28 -2.07
C MET A 100 -20.39 -3.45 -2.06
N LEU A 101 -19.87 -4.38 -1.26
CA LEU A 101 -18.44 -4.59 -1.17
C LEU A 101 -17.93 -5.10 -2.50
N SER A 102 -16.97 -4.36 -3.03
CA SER A 102 -16.14 -4.92 -4.08
C SER A 102 -15.13 -5.87 -3.46
N ASP A 103 -14.58 -6.72 -4.31
CA ASP A 103 -13.55 -7.66 -3.93
C ASP A 103 -12.28 -7.00 -3.33
N PHE A 104 -12.02 -5.73 -3.65
CA PHE A 104 -10.83 -5.00 -3.24
C PHE A 104 -11.06 -4.01 -2.10
N ASP A 105 -12.27 -3.96 -1.54
CA ASP A 105 -12.57 -3.11 -0.40
C ASP A 105 -12.10 -3.75 0.91
N GLU A 106 -11.60 -2.91 1.81
CA GLU A 106 -11.27 -3.32 3.17
C GLU A 106 -12.44 -3.00 4.11
N ILE A 107 -12.79 -3.96 4.96
CA ILE A 107 -13.72 -3.73 6.07
C ILE A 107 -12.95 -3.47 7.35
N ALA A 108 -13.24 -2.32 7.94
CA ALA A 108 -12.69 -1.92 9.22
C ALA A 108 -13.81 -1.82 10.25
N SER A 109 -13.49 -2.20 11.48
CA SER A 109 -14.35 -1.93 12.62
C SER A 109 -14.31 -0.45 12.94
N HIS A 110 -15.48 0.18 13.11
CA HIS A 110 -15.59 1.56 13.58
C HIS A 110 -16.29 1.63 14.95
N SER A 111 -15.96 0.67 15.82
CA SER A 111 -16.64 0.32 17.09
C SER A 111 -18.04 -0.30 16.91
N ARG A 112 -18.60 -0.83 18.00
CA ARG A 112 -19.94 -1.40 17.97
C ARG A 112 -21.06 -0.35 17.87
N TRP A 113 -20.87 0.83 18.46
CA TRP A 113 -21.96 1.77 18.75
C TRP A 113 -21.67 3.24 18.38
N HIS A 114 -20.52 3.55 17.77
CA HIS A 114 -20.02 4.91 17.49
C HIS A 114 -20.09 5.86 18.71
N LEU A 115 -19.57 5.41 19.86
CA LEU A 115 -19.65 6.19 21.11
C LEU A 115 -18.79 7.46 21.06
N THR A 116 -19.38 8.60 21.43
CA THR A 116 -18.69 9.90 21.45
C THR A 116 -17.80 10.05 22.69
N PRO A 117 -16.54 10.51 22.56
CA PRO A 117 -15.71 10.89 23.72
C PRO A 117 -16.18 12.19 24.40
N HIS A 118 -17.03 12.99 23.75
CA HIS A 118 -17.58 14.23 24.29
C HIS A 118 -18.74 13.98 25.26
N LYS A 119 -18.38 13.52 26.46
CA LYS A 119 -19.02 13.79 27.77
C LYS A 119 -18.31 12.94 28.84
N ARG A 120 -17.10 13.36 29.26
CA ARG A 120 -16.40 12.92 30.48
C ARG A 120 -16.20 11.40 30.73
N LYS A 121 -16.52 10.50 29.80
CA LYS A 121 -16.43 9.04 29.97
C LYS A 121 -15.63 8.33 28.86
N ILE A 122 -14.55 8.94 28.37
CA ILE A 122 -13.48 8.16 27.68
C ILE A 122 -13.03 6.99 28.58
N LEU A 123 -13.10 7.17 29.90
CA LEU A 123 -12.56 6.28 30.92
C LEU A 123 -13.36 4.98 31.16
N ASN A 124 -14.56 4.80 30.60
CA ASN A 124 -15.40 3.62 30.91
C ASN A 124 -15.92 2.89 29.65
N LEU A 125 -15.17 2.91 28.54
CA LEU A 125 -15.47 1.98 27.44
C LEU A 125 -15.10 0.58 27.89
N THR A 126 -16.03 -0.37 27.78
CA THR A 126 -15.74 -1.78 28.05
C THR A 126 -15.01 -2.41 26.87
N GLU A 127 -14.35 -3.53 27.09
CA GLU A 127 -13.80 -4.35 26.00
C GLU A 127 -14.86 -4.66 24.93
N ALA A 128 -16.08 -4.99 25.35
CA ALA A 128 -17.20 -5.25 24.44
C ALA A 128 -17.60 -4.02 23.59
N ASP A 129 -17.34 -2.80 24.05
CA ASP A 129 -17.61 -1.59 23.26
C ASP A 129 -16.54 -1.35 22.19
N ILE A 130 -15.29 -1.71 22.48
CA ILE A 130 -14.12 -1.51 21.62
C ILE A 130 -14.03 -2.63 20.59
N ILE A 131 -13.99 -3.89 21.04
CA ILE A 131 -13.78 -5.05 20.16
C ILE A 131 -15.07 -5.83 19.86
N GLY A 132 -16.23 -5.47 20.42
CA GLY A 132 -17.48 -6.18 20.12
C GLY A 132 -17.86 -6.19 18.63
N SER A 133 -17.58 -5.10 17.91
CA SER A 133 -17.78 -5.04 16.46
C SER A 133 -16.87 -5.98 15.68
N TYR A 134 -15.69 -6.35 16.20
CA TYR A 134 -14.85 -7.38 15.60
C TYR A 134 -15.61 -8.70 15.52
N TYR A 135 -16.16 -9.13 16.65
CA TYR A 135 -16.91 -10.39 16.72
C TYR A 135 -18.16 -10.35 15.85
N ASP A 136 -18.91 -9.24 15.89
CA ASP A 136 -20.09 -9.06 15.04
C ASP A 136 -19.74 -9.16 13.55
N LEU A 137 -18.57 -8.62 13.12
CA LEU A 137 -18.10 -8.67 11.74
C LEU A 137 -17.59 -10.06 11.35
N VAL A 138 -16.80 -10.70 12.20
CA VAL A 138 -16.23 -12.04 11.96
C VAL A 138 -17.33 -13.11 11.92
N ASP A 139 -18.39 -12.98 12.71
CA ASP A 139 -19.58 -13.84 12.65
C ASP A 139 -20.28 -13.80 11.28
N GLN A 140 -20.08 -12.72 10.52
CA GLN A 140 -20.57 -12.62 9.12
C GLN A 140 -19.59 -13.18 8.09
N GLY A 141 -18.52 -13.84 8.53
CA GLY A 141 -17.45 -14.35 7.66
C GLY A 141 -16.53 -13.27 7.11
N LEU A 142 -16.54 -12.06 7.69
CA LEU A 142 -15.65 -10.97 7.27
C LEU A 142 -14.31 -11.06 8.01
N HIS A 143 -13.25 -10.72 7.30
CA HIS A 143 -11.94 -10.54 7.90
C HIS A 143 -11.71 -9.08 8.26
N VAL A 144 -11.35 -8.80 9.50
CA VAL A 144 -11.18 -7.44 10.01
C VAL A 144 -9.85 -7.34 10.74
N ILE A 145 -8.97 -6.47 10.26
CA ILE A 145 -7.67 -6.18 10.91
C ILE A 145 -7.50 -4.72 11.31
N THR A 146 -8.39 -3.86 10.82
CA THR A 146 -8.34 -2.43 11.04
C THR A 146 -9.44 -2.01 11.99
N PHE A 147 -9.05 -1.26 13.01
CA PHE A 147 -9.93 -0.52 13.86
C PHE A 147 -9.82 0.96 13.57
N ILE A 148 -10.95 1.59 13.37
CA ILE A 148 -11.07 3.02 13.15
C ILE A 148 -11.72 3.62 14.38
N TRP A 149 -11.01 4.48 15.09
CA TRP A 149 -11.55 5.12 16.27
C TRP A 149 -12.68 6.10 15.91
N PRO A 150 -13.88 5.93 16.46
CA PRO A 150 -14.91 6.96 16.45
C PRO A 150 -14.32 8.29 16.91
N TYR A 151 -14.61 9.37 16.19
CA TYR A 151 -14.11 10.72 16.49
C TYR A 151 -12.57 10.86 16.51
N GLY A 152 -11.85 9.84 16.05
CA GLY A 152 -10.43 9.92 15.75
C GLY A 152 -9.48 10.00 16.95
N ALA A 153 -9.89 9.67 18.18
CA ALA A 153 -9.01 9.73 19.35
C ALA A 153 -9.18 8.55 20.33
N PHE A 154 -8.09 8.15 21.00
CA PHE A 154 -8.01 7.05 21.96
C PHE A 154 -6.94 7.26 23.04
N ASN A 155 -6.98 6.47 24.10
CA ASN A 155 -5.94 6.40 25.14
C ASN A 155 -5.17 5.06 25.12
N ALA A 156 -4.14 4.91 25.96
CA ALA A 156 -3.25 3.73 25.95
C ALA A 156 -3.95 2.41 26.32
N GLU A 157 -4.84 2.46 27.30
CA GLU A 157 -5.61 1.29 27.73
C GLU A 157 -6.56 0.81 26.62
N GLN A 158 -7.25 1.75 25.99
CA GLN A 158 -8.13 1.50 24.85
C GLN A 158 -7.36 0.95 23.64
N ALA A 159 -6.18 1.49 23.35
CA ALA A 159 -5.32 0.96 22.31
C ALA A 159 -4.89 -0.48 22.60
N LYS A 160 -4.49 -0.77 23.85
CA LYS A 160 -4.12 -2.11 24.30
C LYS A 160 -5.26 -3.11 24.08
N ILE A 161 -6.49 -2.76 24.45
CA ILE A 161 -7.67 -3.60 24.24
C ILE A 161 -7.91 -3.83 22.73
N ALA A 162 -7.88 -2.77 21.92
CA ALA A 162 -8.08 -2.90 20.49
C ALA A 162 -7.01 -3.80 19.83
N HIS A 163 -5.77 -3.77 20.32
CA HIS A 163 -4.69 -4.62 19.82
C HIS A 163 -4.88 -6.11 20.00
N GLU A 164 -5.76 -6.54 20.90
CA GLU A 164 -6.05 -7.96 21.06
C GLU A 164 -6.72 -8.57 19.82
N LYS A 165 -7.37 -7.73 18.99
CA LYS A 165 -8.09 -8.17 17.78
C LYS A 165 -7.65 -7.49 16.50
N PHE A 166 -7.10 -6.28 16.59
CA PHE A 166 -6.78 -5.45 15.43
C PHE A 166 -5.26 -5.24 15.32
N LEU A 167 -4.76 -5.35 14.09
CA LEU A 167 -3.36 -5.07 13.77
C LEU A 167 -3.16 -3.57 13.52
N ILE A 168 -4.17 -2.89 12.99
CA ILE A 168 -4.10 -1.51 12.54
C ILE A 168 -5.08 -0.68 13.35
N LEU A 169 -4.60 0.36 14.02
CA LEU A 169 -5.44 1.33 14.74
C LEU A 169 -5.35 2.69 14.05
N MET A 170 -6.50 3.18 13.58
CA MET A 170 -6.64 4.48 12.94
C MET A 170 -7.28 5.47 13.89
N GLY A 171 -6.50 6.43 14.38
CA GLY A 171 -6.92 7.47 15.31
C GLY A 171 -5.72 8.24 15.86
N THR A 172 -5.93 9.06 16.88
CA THR A 172 -4.89 9.84 17.55
C THR A 172 -4.83 9.55 19.02
N TRP A 173 -3.65 9.73 19.60
CA TRP A 173 -3.52 9.81 21.04
C TRP A 173 -4.28 11.02 21.56
N ALA A 174 -5.20 10.82 22.51
CA ALA A 174 -5.99 11.89 23.11
C ALA A 174 -5.11 13.01 23.73
N ALA A 175 -3.88 12.69 24.13
CA ALA A 175 -2.89 13.64 24.62
C ALA A 175 -2.25 14.53 23.53
N ASN A 176 -2.43 14.21 22.25
CA ASN A 176 -1.89 14.98 21.12
C ASN A 176 -2.90 15.06 19.95
N PRO A 177 -4.03 15.76 20.13
CA PRO A 177 -5.13 15.79 19.16
C PRO A 177 -4.81 16.55 17.86
N GLN A 178 -3.69 17.29 17.81
CA GLN A 178 -3.36 18.16 16.66
C GLN A 178 -2.68 17.43 15.50
N LYS A 179 -2.35 16.14 15.65
CA LYS A 179 -1.77 15.34 14.56
C LYS A 179 -2.55 14.04 14.46
N ILE A 180 -3.30 13.86 13.37
CA ILE A 180 -3.82 12.55 12.95
C ILE A 180 -2.62 11.66 12.56
N LEU A 181 -1.93 11.17 13.58
CA LEU A 181 -0.80 10.26 13.50
C LEU A 181 -1.35 8.85 13.46
N TRP A 182 -1.16 8.19 12.33
CA TRP A 182 -1.53 6.82 12.13
C TRP A 182 -0.59 6.00 12.99
N THR A 183 -1.13 5.43 14.05
CA THR A 183 -0.36 4.52 14.88
C THR A 183 -0.56 3.12 14.31
N LEU A 184 0.20 2.83 13.25
CA LEU A 184 0.52 1.45 12.92
C LEU A 184 1.46 0.97 14.02
N PHE A 185 0.93 0.30 15.03
CA PHE A 185 1.81 -0.38 15.97
C PHE A 185 2.60 -1.44 15.19
N ASN A 186 3.92 -1.43 15.36
CA ASN A 186 4.93 -2.29 14.72
C ASN A 186 5.35 -1.98 13.26
N ALA A 187 4.83 -0.95 12.58
CA ALA A 187 5.36 -0.54 11.26
C ALA A 187 6.38 0.61 11.39
N PRO A 188 7.70 0.37 11.36
CA PRO A 188 8.68 1.46 11.35
C PRO A 188 8.55 2.33 10.08
N LYS A 189 8.30 3.64 10.25
CA LYS A 189 8.56 4.71 9.26
C LYS A 189 7.66 4.86 8.00
N ILE A 190 6.50 4.23 7.86
CA ILE A 190 5.39 4.80 7.03
C ILE A 190 4.61 5.89 7.82
N SER A 191 5.17 6.34 8.93
CA SER A 191 4.54 7.16 9.98
C SER A 191 4.31 8.64 9.64
N ALA A 192 4.13 9.01 8.39
CA ALA A 192 3.73 10.37 8.04
C ALA A 192 2.53 10.33 7.09
N THR A 193 1.35 10.04 7.64
CA THR A 193 0.15 10.58 7.00
C THR A 193 0.32 12.08 6.92
N ARG A 194 0.44 12.58 5.69
CA ARG A 194 0.68 13.98 5.39
C ARG A 194 -0.59 14.79 5.61
N ALA A 195 -1.74 14.18 5.33
CA ALA A 195 -3.03 14.79 5.57
C ALA A 195 -4.12 13.73 5.78
N THR A 196 -5.04 14.04 6.68
CA THR A 196 -6.36 13.41 6.76
C THR A 196 -7.39 14.47 6.46
N ILE A 197 -8.17 14.28 5.41
CA ILE A 197 -9.07 15.30 4.87
C ILE A 197 -10.49 14.75 4.96
N MET A 198 -11.28 15.29 5.88
CA MET A 198 -12.71 15.05 5.89
C MET A 198 -13.38 15.98 4.88
N PHE A 199 -14.28 15.44 4.05
CA PHE A 199 -15.01 16.24 3.08
C PHE A 199 -16.50 15.90 3.02
N GLY A 200 -17.24 16.84 2.43
CA GLY A 200 -18.66 16.73 2.11
C GLY A 200 -18.96 17.45 0.79
N GLY A 201 -20.22 17.79 0.53
CA GLY A 201 -20.61 18.51 -0.68
C GLY A 201 -19.87 19.85 -0.81
N ASN A 202 -19.38 20.13 -2.01
CA ASN A 202 -18.68 21.38 -2.39
C ASN A 202 -17.29 21.60 -1.78
N VAL A 203 -16.56 20.54 -1.42
CA VAL A 203 -15.13 20.70 -1.08
C VAL A 203 -14.35 21.26 -2.28
N PRO A 204 -13.59 22.37 -2.14
CA PRO A 204 -12.74 22.85 -3.22
C PRO A 204 -11.63 21.84 -3.55
N LEU A 205 -11.45 21.51 -4.84
CA LEU A 205 -10.47 20.50 -5.27
C LEU A 205 -9.04 20.82 -4.83
N TRP A 206 -8.67 22.10 -4.68
CA TRP A 206 -7.34 22.49 -4.22
C TRP A 206 -7.03 21.99 -2.79
N LYS A 207 -8.05 21.83 -1.93
CA LYS A 207 -7.89 21.26 -0.57
C LYS A 207 -7.49 19.78 -0.60
N ILE A 208 -7.72 19.10 -1.71
CA ILE A 208 -7.35 17.69 -1.92
C ILE A 208 -6.05 17.61 -2.75
N ARG A 209 -5.95 18.41 -3.82
CA ARG A 209 -4.79 18.46 -4.70
C ARG A 209 -3.50 18.82 -3.97
N LYS A 210 -3.49 19.89 -3.16
CA LYS A 210 -2.27 20.36 -2.48
C LYS A 210 -1.69 19.30 -1.52
N PRO A 211 -2.48 18.62 -0.68
CA PRO A 211 -1.98 17.50 0.11
C PRO A 211 -1.45 16.32 -0.71
N LEU A 212 -2.08 15.99 -1.84
CA LEU A 212 -1.60 14.94 -2.74
C LEU A 212 -0.25 15.31 -3.38
N GLU A 213 -0.11 16.53 -3.89
CA GLU A 213 1.15 17.03 -4.47
C GLU A 213 2.27 17.03 -3.42
N ASN A 214 1.98 17.47 -2.20
CA ASN A 214 2.94 17.43 -1.08
C ASN A 214 3.33 15.99 -0.70
N CYS A 215 2.38 15.06 -0.73
CA CYS A 215 2.65 13.65 -0.46
C CYS A 215 3.50 13.02 -1.58
N ILE A 216 3.20 13.31 -2.84
CA ILE A 216 3.98 12.88 -4.00
C ILE A 216 5.44 13.38 -3.90
N ALA A 217 5.64 14.64 -3.50
CA ALA A 217 6.97 15.22 -3.40
C ALA A 217 7.81 14.67 -2.23
N HIS A 218 7.16 14.21 -1.15
CA HIS A 218 7.84 13.91 0.11
C HIS A 218 7.58 12.52 0.69
N GLY A 219 6.86 11.65 -0.01
CA GLY A 219 6.45 10.37 0.55
C GLY A 219 5.32 10.47 1.57
N GLY A 220 4.71 9.33 1.87
CA GLY A 220 3.73 9.15 2.95
C GLY A 220 2.35 8.76 2.43
N ALA A 221 1.32 9.11 3.20
CA ALA A 221 -0.07 8.81 2.87
C ALA A 221 -0.98 10.04 2.94
N VAL A 222 -2.01 10.08 2.09
CA VAL A 222 -3.13 11.00 2.18
C VAL A 222 -4.40 10.19 2.34
N VAL A 223 -5.18 10.53 3.36
CA VAL A 223 -6.44 9.84 3.64
C VAL A 223 -7.59 10.80 3.46
N LEU A 224 -8.51 10.43 2.58
CA LEU A 224 -9.69 11.19 2.29
C LEU A 224 -10.89 10.49 2.93
N ILE A 225 -11.58 11.18 3.85
CA ILE A 225 -12.66 10.64 4.67
C ILE A 225 -13.99 11.25 4.25
N THR A 226 -15.00 10.41 4.09
CA THR A 226 -16.38 10.87 3.99
C THR A 226 -17.34 10.05 4.84
N HIS A 227 -18.46 10.66 5.21
CA HIS A 227 -19.60 9.96 5.76
C HIS A 227 -20.66 9.84 4.67
N PRO A 228 -21.20 8.64 4.40
CA PRO A 228 -22.22 8.44 3.38
C PRO A 228 -23.56 9.10 3.75
N HIS A 229 -23.79 9.45 5.03
CA HIS A 229 -25.00 10.10 5.55
C HIS A 229 -24.81 11.60 5.84
N ASN A 230 -23.75 12.21 5.28
CA ASN A 230 -23.39 13.58 5.63
C ASN A 230 -24.45 14.58 5.13
N THR A 231 -25.00 15.42 6.01
CA THR A 231 -25.81 16.60 5.66
C THR A 231 -25.07 17.56 4.72
N ALA A 232 -23.74 17.45 4.62
CA ALA A 232 -22.95 18.17 3.63
C ALA A 232 -23.23 17.74 2.18
N PHE A 233 -23.62 16.48 1.92
CA PHE A 233 -24.12 16.06 0.61
C PHE A 233 -25.62 16.31 0.54
N LYS A 234 -25.98 17.56 0.22
CA LYS A 234 -27.37 18.05 0.14
C LYS A 234 -28.27 17.19 -0.76
N SER A 235 -27.71 16.44 -1.72
CA SER A 235 -28.44 15.52 -2.59
C SER A 235 -27.52 14.43 -3.17
N PRO A 236 -28.07 13.30 -3.65
CA PRO A 236 -27.32 12.28 -4.39
C PRO A 236 -26.54 12.84 -5.58
N GLN A 237 -27.10 13.82 -6.29
CA GLN A 237 -26.48 14.44 -7.45
C GLN A 237 -25.23 15.24 -7.04
N VAL A 238 -25.31 16.02 -5.95
CA VAL A 238 -24.15 16.74 -5.40
C VAL A 238 -23.06 15.77 -4.94
N ALA A 239 -23.44 14.64 -4.33
CA ALA A 239 -22.49 13.59 -3.94
C ALA A 239 -21.78 13.00 -5.18
N ARG A 240 -22.54 12.62 -6.21
CA ARG A 240 -22.00 12.09 -7.47
C ARG A 240 -21.03 13.07 -8.11
N GLU A 241 -21.43 14.32 -8.32
CA GLU A 241 -20.59 15.33 -8.95
C GLU A 241 -19.31 15.61 -8.16
N THR A 242 -19.40 15.67 -6.82
CA THR A 242 -18.24 15.90 -5.95
C THR A 242 -17.27 14.71 -6.02
N LEU A 243 -17.77 13.49 -5.82
CA LEU A 243 -16.96 12.27 -5.87
C LEU A 243 -16.33 12.06 -7.25
N THR A 244 -17.09 12.24 -8.33
CA THR A 244 -16.58 12.17 -9.70
C THR A 244 -15.43 13.15 -9.93
N LYS A 245 -15.54 14.40 -9.49
CA LYS A 245 -14.47 15.41 -9.61
C LYS A 245 -13.21 14.98 -8.85
N ILE A 246 -13.38 14.45 -7.64
CA ILE A 246 -12.27 13.98 -6.81
C ILE A 246 -11.60 12.75 -7.43
N PHE A 247 -12.38 11.75 -7.86
CA PHE A 247 -11.83 10.52 -8.43
C PHE A 247 -11.17 10.76 -9.79
N LYS A 248 -11.67 11.70 -10.61
CA LYS A 248 -10.95 12.17 -11.80
C LYS A 248 -9.59 12.79 -11.47
N LEU A 249 -9.52 13.61 -10.41
CA LEU A 249 -8.24 14.16 -9.94
C LEU A 249 -7.28 13.04 -9.48
N VAL A 250 -7.75 12.11 -8.66
CA VAL A 250 -6.94 10.97 -8.18
C VAL A 250 -6.43 10.13 -9.35
N ASN A 251 -7.30 9.79 -10.30
CA ASN A 251 -6.91 9.01 -11.49
C ASN A 251 -5.93 9.76 -12.40
N SER A 252 -5.99 11.10 -12.45
CA SER A 252 -4.99 11.90 -13.20
C SER A 252 -3.59 11.88 -12.60
N LEU A 253 -3.43 11.39 -11.36
CA LEU A 253 -2.16 11.28 -10.64
C LEU A 253 -1.76 9.81 -10.38
N ARG A 254 -2.42 8.86 -11.02
CA ARG A 254 -2.33 7.42 -10.73
C ARG A 254 -0.96 6.80 -11.03
N ASP A 255 -0.18 7.43 -11.89
CA ASP A 255 1.22 7.10 -12.11
C ASP A 255 2.05 7.28 -10.83
N LYS A 256 1.69 8.23 -9.97
CA LYS A 256 2.41 8.59 -8.73
C LYS A 256 1.73 8.12 -7.45
N LEU A 257 0.43 7.81 -7.52
CA LEU A 257 -0.39 7.40 -6.37
C LEU A 257 -0.56 5.88 -6.32
N TRP A 258 -0.30 5.29 -5.15
CA TRP A 258 -0.76 3.96 -4.80
C TRP A 258 -2.16 4.06 -4.19
N ILE A 259 -3.20 3.73 -4.97
CA ILE A 259 -4.59 3.70 -4.52
C ILE A 259 -4.81 2.41 -3.73
N THR A 260 -4.95 2.51 -2.41
CA THR A 260 -4.79 1.38 -1.50
C THR A 260 -5.65 1.50 -0.24
N THR A 261 -5.53 0.52 0.65
CA THR A 261 -6.18 0.47 1.96
C THR A 261 -5.14 0.37 3.08
N PRO A 262 -5.49 0.68 4.34
CA PRO A 262 -4.57 0.57 5.47
C PRO A 262 -3.99 -0.84 5.63
N GLY A 263 -4.79 -1.88 5.41
CA GLY A 263 -4.42 -3.28 5.45
C GLY A 263 -3.39 -3.66 4.41
N GLU A 264 -3.53 -3.16 3.18
CA GLU A 264 -2.53 -3.35 2.12
C GLU A 264 -1.21 -2.64 2.43
N VAL A 265 -1.27 -1.39 2.94
CA VAL A 265 -0.08 -0.65 3.36
C VAL A 265 0.66 -1.39 4.47
N PHE A 266 -0.05 -1.85 5.49
CA PHE A 266 0.53 -2.63 6.58
C PHE A 266 1.13 -3.95 6.07
N SER A 267 0.40 -4.69 5.23
CA SER A 267 0.87 -5.98 4.69
C SER A 267 2.13 -5.81 3.83
N TYR A 268 2.14 -4.81 2.94
CA TYR A 268 3.31 -4.47 2.14
C TYR A 268 4.51 -4.14 3.02
N HIS A 269 4.30 -3.29 4.03
CA HIS A 269 5.34 -2.86 4.95
C HIS A 269 5.94 -4.04 5.72
N GLU A 270 5.10 -4.91 6.29
CA GLU A 270 5.55 -6.09 7.02
C GLU A 270 6.39 -7.01 6.14
N ILE A 271 5.99 -7.24 4.88
CA ILE A 271 6.80 -8.06 3.97
C ILE A 271 8.10 -7.34 3.62
N ALA A 272 8.06 -6.04 3.34
CA ALA A 272 9.21 -5.25 2.91
C ALA A 272 10.30 -5.16 3.99
N VAL A 273 9.94 -4.94 5.25
CA VAL A 273 10.93 -4.84 6.35
C VAL A 273 11.53 -6.18 6.76
N HIS A 274 10.83 -7.28 6.49
CA HIS A 274 11.31 -8.65 6.75
C HIS A 274 11.93 -9.31 5.50
N ALA A 275 11.95 -8.61 4.36
CA ALA A 275 12.61 -9.06 3.15
C ALA A 275 14.11 -8.74 3.22
N ASN A 276 14.93 -9.78 3.18
CA ASN A 276 16.37 -9.69 3.05
C ASN A 276 16.77 -10.01 1.61
N LEU A 277 17.50 -9.09 0.99
CA LEU A 277 18.08 -9.25 -0.35
C LEU A 277 19.55 -9.63 -0.21
N THR A 278 19.99 -10.65 -0.93
CA THR A 278 21.38 -11.10 -0.95
C THR A 278 21.80 -11.39 -2.37
N GLU A 279 22.85 -10.73 -2.85
CA GLU A 279 23.49 -11.06 -4.12
C GLU A 279 24.22 -12.41 -4.00
N VAL A 280 23.98 -13.30 -4.97
CA VAL A 280 24.59 -14.64 -5.01
C VAL A 280 25.50 -14.85 -6.21
N SER A 281 25.30 -14.07 -7.27
CA SER A 281 26.18 -13.95 -8.43
C SER A 281 26.00 -12.57 -9.06
N PRO A 282 26.91 -12.13 -9.94
CA PRO A 282 26.80 -10.86 -10.67
C PRO A 282 25.41 -10.55 -11.24
N ASP A 283 24.71 -11.58 -11.72
CA ASP A 283 23.42 -11.52 -12.42
C ASP A 283 22.24 -12.02 -11.57
N SER A 284 22.45 -12.34 -10.29
CA SER A 284 21.42 -12.99 -9.48
C SER A 284 21.34 -12.48 -8.04
N LEU A 285 20.09 -12.29 -7.61
CA LEU A 285 19.70 -11.94 -6.25
C LEU A 285 18.86 -13.06 -5.66
N ILE A 286 19.03 -13.32 -4.37
CA ILE A 286 18.07 -14.09 -3.58
C ILE A 286 17.30 -13.13 -2.68
N ILE A 287 15.99 -13.30 -2.63
CA ILE A 287 15.12 -12.70 -1.64
C ILE A 287 14.71 -13.76 -0.64
N ARG A 288 14.98 -13.48 0.63
CA ARG A 288 14.47 -14.26 1.74
C ARG A 288 13.52 -13.38 2.53
N VAL A 289 12.24 -13.74 2.57
CA VAL A 289 11.32 -13.11 3.51
C VAL A 289 11.32 -13.95 4.78
N ASN A 290 11.91 -13.39 5.83
CA ASN A 290 11.98 -14.07 7.12
C ASN A 290 10.56 -14.38 7.61
N ASN A 291 10.40 -15.49 8.34
CA ASN A 291 9.13 -15.80 8.97
C ASN A 291 8.77 -14.68 9.96
N PHE A 292 7.60 -14.09 9.79
CA PHE A 292 7.00 -13.20 10.77
C PHE A 292 5.64 -13.74 11.20
N THR A 293 5.23 -13.40 12.42
CA THR A 293 4.10 -14.00 13.14
C THR A 293 2.73 -13.60 12.59
N TYR A 294 2.63 -12.51 11.82
CA TYR A 294 1.36 -12.08 11.25
C TYR A 294 0.98 -12.93 10.04
N SER A 295 -0.13 -13.65 10.15
CA SER A 295 -0.59 -14.54 9.09
C SER A 295 -0.88 -13.71 7.84
N ASN A 296 -0.10 -13.97 6.78
CA ASN A 296 -0.13 -13.33 5.47
C ASN A 296 -1.41 -13.64 4.67
N ARG A 297 -2.58 -13.66 5.33
CA ARG A 297 -3.82 -14.27 4.81
C ARG A 297 -4.79 -13.29 4.17
N LEU A 298 -4.62 -11.97 4.32
CA LEU A 298 -5.66 -11.01 3.93
C LEU A 298 -5.35 -10.23 2.66
N PHE A 299 -4.13 -9.72 2.52
CA PHE A 299 -3.75 -8.91 1.37
C PHE A 299 -2.49 -9.49 0.73
N ASN A 300 -2.66 -10.13 -0.44
CA ASN A 300 -1.55 -10.60 -1.27
C ASN A 300 -0.97 -9.42 -2.06
N VAL A 301 -0.35 -8.46 -1.37
CA VAL A 301 0.35 -7.35 -2.01
C VAL A 301 1.77 -7.80 -2.36
N PRO A 302 2.21 -7.74 -3.63
CA PRO A 302 3.59 -8.03 -3.97
C PRO A 302 4.52 -6.96 -3.40
N ILE A 303 5.77 -7.33 -3.08
CA ILE A 303 6.82 -6.34 -2.82
C ILE A 303 7.38 -5.83 -4.13
N SER A 304 7.72 -4.55 -4.16
CA SER A 304 8.34 -3.94 -5.34
C SER A 304 9.83 -3.78 -5.08
N LEU A 305 10.61 -4.22 -6.06
CA LEU A 305 12.05 -4.23 -5.99
C LEU A 305 12.58 -3.30 -7.05
N GLU A 306 13.57 -2.52 -6.67
CA GLU A 306 14.37 -1.74 -7.59
C GLU A 306 15.74 -2.40 -7.67
N VAL A 307 16.18 -2.73 -8.89
CA VAL A 307 17.50 -3.28 -9.17
C VAL A 307 18.14 -2.42 -10.25
N ILE A 308 19.30 -1.84 -9.94
CA ILE A 308 20.08 -1.05 -10.89
C ILE A 308 21.11 -1.98 -11.53
N VAL A 309 21.12 -2.05 -12.85
CA VAL A 309 22.02 -2.92 -13.62
C VAL A 309 22.88 -2.16 -14.63
N THR A 310 24.03 -2.73 -14.97
CA THR A 310 25.01 -2.12 -15.87
C THR A 310 24.56 -2.14 -17.33
N SER A 311 23.93 -3.22 -17.79
CA SER A 311 23.52 -3.38 -19.19
C SER A 311 22.02 -3.55 -19.32
N ARG A 312 21.52 -3.44 -20.56
CA ARG A 312 20.09 -3.53 -20.83
C ARG A 312 19.58 -4.93 -20.45
N PRO A 313 18.57 -5.03 -19.58
CA PRO A 313 17.93 -6.31 -19.28
C PRO A 313 17.19 -6.83 -20.51
N LYS A 314 17.40 -8.11 -20.81
CA LYS A 314 16.65 -8.88 -21.79
C LYS A 314 15.50 -9.64 -21.13
N GLU A 315 15.75 -10.24 -19.97
CA GLU A 315 14.83 -11.14 -19.29
C GLU A 315 15.03 -11.06 -17.77
N VAL A 316 13.94 -11.19 -17.02
CA VAL A 316 13.96 -11.30 -15.55
C VAL A 316 13.25 -12.60 -15.16
N LEU A 317 13.99 -13.50 -14.52
CA LEU A 317 13.48 -14.78 -14.03
C LEU A 317 13.24 -14.71 -12.52
N VAL A 318 12.09 -15.17 -12.05
CA VAL A 318 11.82 -15.42 -10.63
C VAL A 318 11.58 -16.92 -10.43
N ASN A 319 12.42 -17.55 -9.61
CA ASN A 319 12.44 -19.01 -9.41
C ASN A 319 12.47 -19.79 -10.74
N GLY A 320 13.19 -19.26 -11.73
CA GLY A 320 13.32 -19.85 -13.06
C GLY A 320 12.12 -19.64 -13.99
N THR A 321 11.11 -18.87 -13.58
CA THR A 321 9.99 -18.46 -14.45
C THR A 321 10.17 -17.03 -14.93
N GLU A 322 10.04 -16.81 -16.25
CA GLU A 322 10.11 -15.48 -16.84
C GLU A 322 8.97 -14.59 -16.32
N LEU A 323 9.35 -13.41 -15.85
CA LEU A 323 8.40 -12.35 -15.55
C LEU A 323 8.08 -11.57 -16.83
N PRO A 324 6.80 -11.31 -17.13
CA PRO A 324 6.42 -10.51 -18.30
C PRO A 324 7.02 -9.10 -18.23
N HIS A 325 7.62 -8.67 -19.34
CA HIS A 325 8.02 -7.27 -19.52
C HIS A 325 6.79 -6.40 -19.74
N VAL A 326 6.67 -5.30 -19.02
CA VAL A 326 5.60 -4.30 -19.20
C VAL A 326 6.18 -2.96 -19.63
N GLU A 327 5.64 -2.38 -20.70
CA GLU A 327 6.18 -1.14 -21.30
C GLU A 327 6.07 0.09 -20.39
N LYS A 328 5.24 0.04 -19.34
CA LYS A 328 5.07 1.11 -18.35
C LYS A 328 4.91 0.54 -16.96
N ALA A 329 5.38 1.31 -15.97
CA ALA A 329 5.06 1.08 -14.56
C ALA A 329 3.55 0.89 -14.41
N PHE A 330 3.19 -0.21 -13.76
CA PHE A 330 1.82 -0.66 -13.58
C PHE A 330 0.93 0.49 -13.07
N SER A 331 -0.21 0.69 -13.72
CA SER A 331 -1.20 1.72 -13.34
C SER A 331 -2.63 1.18 -13.37
N ASP A 332 -2.79 -0.14 -13.54
CA ASP A 332 -4.08 -0.80 -13.68
C ASP A 332 -4.14 -2.09 -12.86
N ILE A 333 -4.36 -1.95 -11.55
CA ILE A 333 -4.79 -3.07 -10.72
C ILE A 333 -6.17 -2.73 -10.15
N GLY A 334 -7.20 -3.21 -10.88
CA GLY A 334 -8.59 -3.21 -10.45
C GLY A 334 -9.23 -4.61 -10.43
N ASN A 335 -8.48 -5.68 -10.76
CA ASN A 335 -9.00 -7.04 -10.75
C ASN A 335 -8.20 -7.92 -9.79
N LYS A 336 -8.90 -8.66 -8.91
CA LYS A 336 -8.35 -9.82 -8.23
C LYS A 336 -7.81 -10.81 -9.28
N SER A 337 -6.79 -11.55 -8.87
CA SER A 337 -6.25 -12.78 -9.47
C SER A 337 -5.34 -12.71 -10.69
N SER A 338 -4.96 -11.54 -11.21
CA SER A 338 -3.73 -11.45 -12.00
C SER A 338 -2.68 -10.72 -11.18
N PRO A 339 -1.76 -11.43 -10.51
CA PRO A 339 -0.54 -10.80 -10.07
C PRO A 339 0.14 -10.40 -11.38
N ASN A 340 -0.05 -9.17 -11.84
CA ASN A 340 0.78 -8.59 -12.90
C ASN A 340 2.16 -8.33 -12.28
N VAL A 341 2.78 -9.41 -11.83
CA VAL A 341 4.17 -9.58 -11.45
C VAL A 341 4.87 -9.56 -12.78
N GLY A 342 5.41 -8.40 -13.11
CA GLY A 342 6.20 -8.19 -14.30
C GLY A 342 7.32 -7.24 -13.94
N TRP A 343 8.05 -6.82 -14.97
CA TRP A 343 9.15 -5.88 -14.77
C TRP A 343 9.14 -4.82 -15.87
N HIS A 344 9.62 -3.65 -15.54
CA HIS A 344 9.93 -2.60 -16.50
C HIS A 344 11.34 -2.07 -16.23
N TYR A 345 11.96 -1.49 -17.24
CA TYR A 345 13.22 -0.79 -17.08
C TYR A 345 13.14 0.65 -17.62
N SER A 346 14.00 1.51 -17.12
CA SER A 346 14.14 2.89 -17.60
C SER A 346 15.60 3.33 -17.60
N GLY A 347 15.90 4.37 -18.38
CA GLY A 347 17.23 4.97 -18.52
C GLY A 347 17.97 4.56 -19.79
N GLU A 348 19.06 5.27 -20.07
CA GLU A 348 20.03 4.96 -21.14
C GLU A 348 21.37 4.53 -20.50
N GLY A 349 21.26 3.56 -19.58
CA GLY A 349 22.34 3.12 -18.69
C GLY A 349 22.41 3.92 -17.38
N PRO A 350 23.11 3.39 -16.35
CA PRO A 350 22.71 2.12 -15.75
C PRO A 350 21.18 1.99 -15.67
N TYR A 351 20.64 0.82 -15.98
CA TYR A 351 19.20 0.63 -16.11
C TYR A 351 18.57 0.36 -14.75
N THR A 352 17.48 1.05 -14.46
CA THR A 352 16.68 0.77 -13.26
C THR A 352 15.57 -0.20 -13.63
N ILE A 353 15.65 -1.42 -13.14
CA ILE A 353 14.59 -2.44 -13.23
C ILE A 353 13.70 -2.30 -12.01
N THR A 354 12.40 -2.14 -12.23
CA THR A 354 11.41 -2.28 -11.17
C THR A 354 10.56 -3.51 -11.43
N MET A 355 10.45 -4.38 -10.43
CA MET A 355 9.67 -5.62 -10.53
C MET A 355 8.85 -5.87 -9.27
N ASP A 356 7.72 -6.54 -9.44
CA ASP A 356 6.85 -6.94 -8.35
C ASP A 356 7.00 -8.42 -8.08
N VAL A 357 7.29 -8.80 -6.83
CA VAL A 357 7.45 -10.21 -6.43
C VAL A 357 6.43 -10.56 -5.37
N LEU A 358 5.62 -11.59 -5.64
CA LEU A 358 4.68 -12.13 -4.66
C LEU A 358 5.43 -12.95 -3.60
N ALA A 359 6.06 -12.23 -2.67
CA ALA A 359 6.87 -12.81 -1.63
C ALA A 359 6.00 -13.26 -0.44
N LYS A 360 6.26 -14.48 0.08
CA LYS A 360 5.56 -15.08 1.21
C LYS A 360 6.54 -15.38 2.34
N PRO A 361 6.11 -15.25 3.61
CA PRO A 361 6.93 -15.60 4.77
C PRO A 361 7.50 -17.03 4.65
N GLY A 362 8.78 -17.18 4.97
CA GLY A 362 9.45 -18.48 4.98
C GLY A 362 9.72 -19.05 3.59
N LYS A 363 9.55 -18.25 2.53
CA LYS A 363 9.91 -18.62 1.16
C LYS A 363 11.17 -17.88 0.71
N VAL A 364 11.89 -18.55 -0.18
CA VAL A 364 13.08 -18.04 -0.84
C VAL A 364 12.75 -17.86 -2.31
N TYR A 365 13.15 -16.71 -2.87
CA TYR A 365 12.96 -16.38 -4.27
C TYR A 365 14.30 -16.08 -4.91
N SER A 366 14.64 -16.82 -5.96
CA SER A 366 15.82 -16.56 -6.80
C SER A 366 15.41 -15.64 -7.93
N ILE A 367 16.07 -14.49 -8.05
CA ILE A 367 15.92 -13.55 -9.16
C ILE A 367 17.17 -13.66 -10.02
N ARG A 368 16.99 -13.80 -11.32
CA ARG A 368 18.09 -13.75 -12.29
C ARG A 368 17.77 -12.72 -13.37
N ILE A 369 18.71 -11.84 -13.65
CA ILE A 369 18.58 -10.81 -14.67
C ILE A 369 19.52 -11.17 -15.80
N LEU A 370 18.95 -11.54 -16.95
CA LEU A 370 19.73 -11.83 -18.14
C LEU A 370 19.83 -10.55 -18.95
N GLU A 371 21.06 -10.10 -19.21
CA GLU A 371 21.32 -8.89 -19.99
C GLU A 371 21.38 -9.23 -21.50
N GLU A 372 21.05 -8.26 -22.35
CA GLU A 372 21.44 -8.34 -23.75
C GLU A 372 22.98 -8.41 -23.81
N PRO A 373 23.58 -9.29 -24.64
CA PRO A 373 25.02 -9.29 -24.83
C PRO A 373 25.44 -7.87 -25.20
N SER A 374 26.27 -7.24 -24.38
CA SER A 374 26.69 -5.89 -24.69
C SER A 374 27.44 -5.95 -26.02
N THR A 375 26.90 -5.30 -27.04
CA THR A 375 27.64 -4.99 -28.28
C THR A 375 28.68 -3.89 -28.01
N SER A 376 28.94 -3.59 -26.74
CA SER A 376 29.81 -2.50 -26.34
C SER A 376 31.19 -2.72 -26.95
N LEU A 377 31.69 -1.66 -27.60
CA LEU A 377 33.00 -1.57 -28.24
C LEU A 377 34.16 -1.93 -27.30
N TYR A 378 33.90 -2.12 -26.00
CA TYR A 378 34.87 -2.56 -25.01
C TYR A 378 35.32 -4.00 -25.20
N THR A 379 34.49 -4.94 -25.66
CA THR A 379 34.94 -6.33 -25.84
C THR A 379 35.98 -6.43 -26.96
N PRO A 380 35.78 -5.80 -28.15
CA PRO A 380 36.84 -5.67 -29.15
C PRO A 380 38.04 -4.86 -28.67
N LEU A 381 37.84 -3.77 -27.91
CA LEU A 381 38.94 -2.91 -27.44
C LEU A 381 39.79 -3.60 -26.36
N ILE A 382 39.18 -4.35 -25.45
CA ILE A 382 39.86 -5.16 -24.43
C ILE A 382 40.57 -6.33 -25.09
N ALA A 383 39.94 -6.99 -26.08
CA ALA A 383 40.60 -8.01 -26.88
C ALA A 383 41.80 -7.44 -27.67
N LEU A 384 41.65 -6.24 -28.23
CA LEU A 384 42.72 -5.53 -28.95
C LEU A 384 43.85 -5.12 -27.99
N LEU A 385 43.53 -4.56 -26.82
CA LEU A 385 44.53 -4.21 -25.79
C LEU A 385 45.25 -5.45 -25.25
N ALA A 386 44.53 -6.56 -25.05
CA ALA A 386 45.13 -7.83 -24.67
C ALA A 386 46.07 -8.36 -25.76
N LEU A 387 45.66 -8.30 -27.03
CA LEU A 387 46.50 -8.66 -28.18
C LEU A 387 47.74 -7.77 -28.30
N LEU A 388 47.61 -6.46 -28.07
CA LEU A 388 48.71 -5.50 -28.09
C LEU A 388 49.70 -5.67 -26.92
N MET A 389 49.26 -6.31 -25.83
CA MET A 389 50.12 -6.61 -24.68
C MET A 389 50.94 -7.90 -24.86
N ILE A 390 50.55 -8.81 -25.76
CA ILE A 390 51.27 -10.08 -26.02
C ILE A 390 52.75 -9.84 -26.42
N PRO A 391 53.08 -8.95 -27.37
CA PRO A 391 54.48 -8.69 -27.75
C PRO A 391 55.30 -8.09 -26.60
N LEU A 392 54.66 -7.30 -25.74
CA LEU A 392 55.30 -6.69 -24.57
C LEU A 392 55.67 -7.76 -23.53
N ILE A 393 54.76 -8.70 -23.28
CA ILE A 393 54.95 -9.85 -22.40
C ILE A 393 56.08 -10.75 -22.94
N GLU A 394 56.09 -11.04 -24.25
CA GLU A 394 57.15 -11.83 -24.87
C GLU A 394 58.53 -11.16 -24.77
N LYS A 395 58.59 -9.84 -24.94
CA LYS A 395 59.84 -9.07 -24.84
C LYS A 395 60.41 -9.06 -23.42
N VAL A 396 59.57 -9.03 -22.39
CA VAL A 396 60.01 -9.15 -20.99
C VAL A 396 60.42 -10.58 -20.65
N ARG A 397 59.81 -11.60 -21.26
CA ARG A 397 60.11 -13.01 -20.99
C ARG A 397 61.43 -13.50 -21.62
N ARG A 398 61.96 -12.77 -22.62
CA ARG A 398 63.25 -13.04 -23.28
C ARG A 398 64.43 -12.28 -22.65
N LYS A 399 64.18 -11.49 -21.61
CA LYS A 399 65.19 -10.95 -20.69
C LYS A 399 65.11 -11.72 -19.38
#